data_AF-A0A060BPT9-F1
#
_entry.id   AF-A0A060BPT9-F1
#
_cell.length_a   1.000
_cell.length_b   1.000
_cell.length_c   1.000
_cell.angle_alpha   90.00
_cell.angle_beta   90.00
_cell.angle_gamma   90.00
#
_symmetry.space_group_name_H-M   'P 1'
#
loop_
_entity.id
_entity.type
_entity.pdbx_description
1 polymer ?
#
loop_
_entity_poly.entity_id
_entity_poly.type
_entity_poly.pdbx_seq_one_letter_code
_entity_poly.pdbx_strand_id
1 'polypeptide(L)'
;MLDGELRPLQPEAGYPVVCAETKEKRIVSVYGDRVVQADAAPGTLILVNGTTNGRLVVELGEALGETALAVRDCRGRLVRETSANLCAGLHRLDVPPAGSAVLRQRR
;
A
#
# COMPACT_ATOMS: atom_id res chain seq x y z
N MET A 1 -8.44 -6.07 12.68
CA MET A 1 -7.45 -7.16 12.50
C MET A 1 -7.17 -7.68 13.89
N LEU A 2 -7.64 -8.88 14.23
CA LEU A 2 -7.41 -9.48 15.55
C LEU A 2 -6.32 -10.56 15.50
N ASP A 3 -5.99 -11.09 14.31
CA ASP A 3 -5.11 -12.26 14.11
C ASP A 3 -3.91 -11.99 13.19
N GLY A 4 -3.43 -10.74 13.11
CA GLY A 4 -2.32 -10.35 12.23
C GLY A 4 -1.05 -9.95 12.99
N GLU A 5 0.12 -10.18 12.41
CA GLU A 5 1.38 -9.68 12.97
C GLU A 5 1.51 -8.19 12.66
N LEU A 6 1.69 -7.36 13.70
CA LEU A 6 1.95 -5.93 13.56
C LEU A 6 3.45 -5.70 13.72
N ARG A 7 4.08 -5.15 12.69
CA ARG A 7 5.52 -4.84 12.68
C ARG A 7 5.69 -3.34 12.45
N PRO A 8 6.06 -2.58 13.49
CA PRO A 8 6.44 -1.20 13.33
C PRO A 8 7.89 -1.16 12.80
N LEU A 9 8.12 -0.52 11.66
CA LEU A 9 9.43 -0.50 11.02
C LEU A 9 10.14 0.83 11.31
N GLN A 10 11.47 0.76 11.49
CA GLN A 10 12.36 1.91 11.69
C GLN A 10 11.98 2.79 12.90
N PRO A 11 12.06 2.24 14.14
CA PRO A 11 11.80 2.99 15.37
C PRO A 11 12.63 4.28 15.49
N GLU A 12 13.88 4.27 15.01
CA GLU A 12 14.81 5.39 15.01
C GLU A 12 14.32 6.61 14.21
N ALA A 13 13.39 6.40 13.27
CA ALA A 13 12.79 7.45 12.44
C ALA A 13 11.33 7.76 12.85
N GLY A 14 10.88 7.30 14.01
CA GLY A 14 9.54 7.57 14.54
C GLY A 14 8.41 6.69 13.98
N TYR A 15 8.71 5.42 13.66
CA TYR A 15 7.73 4.46 13.09
C TYR A 15 7.02 4.92 11.82
N PRO A 16 7.78 5.37 10.82
CA PRO A 16 7.23 5.96 9.62
C PRO A 16 6.52 4.96 8.71
N VAL A 17 6.67 3.65 8.96
CA VAL A 17 5.93 2.59 8.28
C VAL A 17 5.40 1.59 9.31
N VAL A 18 4.09 1.36 9.27
CA VAL A 18 3.43 0.34 10.10
C VAL A 18 2.84 -0.70 9.17
N CYS A 19 3.28 -1.94 9.32
CA CYS A 19 2.78 -3.07 8.54
C CYS A 19 1.93 -3.97 9.44
N ALA A 20 0.79 -4.44 8.91
CA ALA A 20 0.08 -5.57 9.47
C ALA A 20 -0.27 -6.56 8.36
N GLU A 21 -0.14 -7.85 8.64
CA GLU A 21 -0.30 -8.91 7.63
C GLU A 21 -1.12 -10.08 8.15
N THR A 22 -1.93 -10.64 7.26
CA THR A 22 -2.52 -11.99 7.38
C THR A 22 -2.20 -12.79 6.12
N LYS A 23 -2.57 -14.08 6.10
CA LYS A 23 -2.43 -14.93 4.89
C LYS A 23 -3.15 -14.40 3.64
N GLU A 24 -4.11 -13.50 3.80
CA GLU A 24 -4.99 -13.02 2.71
C GLU A 24 -4.76 -11.56 2.33
N LYS A 25 -4.28 -10.74 3.27
CA LYS A 25 -4.10 -9.32 3.03
C LYS A 25 -2.96 -8.73 3.85
N ARG A 26 -2.30 -7.75 3.25
CA ARG A 26 -1.27 -6.93 3.89
C ARG A 26 -1.72 -5.48 3.87
N ILE A 27 -1.57 -4.78 4.99
CA ILE A 27 -1.77 -3.34 5.09
C ILE A 27 -0.47 -2.66 5.48
N VAL A 28 -0.12 -1.59 4.79
CA VAL A 28 1.08 -0.79 5.03
C VAL A 28 0.67 0.68 5.13
N SER A 29 0.85 1.25 6.32
CA SER A 29 0.63 2.67 6.57
C SER A 29 1.93 3.43 6.48
N VAL A 30 1.96 4.49 5.69
CA VAL A 30 3.16 5.27 5.36
C VAL A 30 3.00 6.69 5.90
N TYR A 31 3.88 7.10 6.81
CA TYR A 31 3.84 8.40 7.50
C TYR A 31 5.01 9.32 7.12
N GLY A 32 5.85 8.95 6.15
CA GLY A 32 6.90 9.82 5.60
C GLY A 32 7.09 9.66 4.09
N ASP A 33 7.70 10.65 3.43
CA ASP A 33 8.01 10.60 1.98
C ASP A 33 9.19 9.66 1.72
N ARG A 34 8.87 8.42 1.34
CA ARG A 34 9.86 7.35 1.13
C ARG A 34 9.33 6.29 0.18
N VAL A 35 10.25 5.46 -0.31
CA VAL A 35 9.92 4.22 -1.00
C VAL A 35 9.53 3.17 0.04
N VAL A 36 8.37 2.54 -0.17
CA VAL A 36 7.87 1.45 0.66
C VAL A 36 8.17 0.13 -0.02
N GLN A 37 8.88 -0.76 0.69
CA GLN A 37 9.11 -2.12 0.23
C GLN A 37 7.84 -2.95 0.46
N ALA A 38 7.31 -3.55 -0.59
CA ALA A 38 6.21 -4.50 -0.52
C ALA A 38 6.62 -5.79 -1.22
N ASP A 39 7.10 -6.75 -0.43
CA ASP A 39 7.35 -8.11 -0.90
C ASP A 39 6.03 -8.83 -1.20
N ALA A 40 6.12 -9.80 -2.11
CA ALA A 40 5.12 -10.80 -2.49
C ALA A 40 3.82 -10.73 -1.69
N ALA A 41 2.85 -9.98 -2.21
CA ALA A 41 1.64 -9.69 -1.49
C ALA A 41 0.73 -10.93 -1.40
N PRO A 42 0.09 -11.19 -0.26
CA PRO A 42 -1.14 -11.98 -0.26
C PRO A 42 -2.19 -11.26 -1.13
N GLY A 43 -3.23 -11.96 -1.64
CA GLY A 43 -4.08 -11.51 -2.76
C GLY A 43 -4.72 -10.10 -2.67
N THR A 44 -4.63 -9.41 -1.54
CA THR A 44 -4.91 -7.98 -1.38
C THR A 44 -3.76 -7.23 -0.67
N LEU A 45 -3.25 -6.17 -1.29
CA LEU A 45 -2.33 -5.20 -0.67
C LEU A 45 -3.06 -3.86 -0.45
N ILE A 46 -2.97 -3.32 0.76
CA ILE A 46 -3.57 -2.05 1.16
C ILE A 46 -2.45 -1.09 1.54
N LEU A 47 -2.38 0.06 0.87
CA LEU A 47 -1.41 1.11 1.16
C LEU A 47 -2.17 2.33 1.71
N VAL A 48 -1.82 2.79 2.90
CA VAL A 48 -2.41 3.97 3.52
C VAL A 48 -1.41 5.11 3.44
N ASN A 49 -1.80 6.20 2.80
CA ASN A 49 -1.02 7.42 2.74
C ASN A 49 -1.30 8.27 3.97
N GLY A 50 -0.55 8.06 5.05
CA GLY A 50 -0.59 8.87 6.26
C GLY A 50 0.19 10.19 6.15
N THR A 51 0.68 10.55 4.95
CA THR A 51 1.43 11.79 4.71
C THR A 51 0.55 12.92 4.16
N THR A 52 1.13 14.12 4.03
CA THR A 52 0.52 15.27 3.32
C THR A 52 0.80 15.27 1.81
N ASN A 53 1.56 14.31 1.28
CA ASN A 53 1.86 14.20 -0.14
C ASN A 53 0.69 13.58 -0.91
N GLY A 54 0.54 13.92 -2.19
CA GLY A 54 -0.46 13.32 -3.10
C GLY A 54 -0.02 12.03 -3.78
N ARG A 55 1.03 11.36 -3.28
CA ARG A 55 1.59 10.14 -3.88
C ARG A 55 2.16 9.20 -2.82
N LEU A 56 2.23 7.92 -3.18
CA LEU A 56 3.08 6.91 -2.57
C LEU A 56 4.01 6.32 -3.63
N VAL A 57 5.22 5.94 -3.20
CA VAL A 57 6.15 5.17 -4.04
C VAL A 57 6.34 3.81 -3.38
N VAL A 58 6.06 2.75 -4.13
CA VAL A 58 6.20 1.36 -3.67
C VAL A 58 7.23 0.65 -4.55
N GLU A 59 8.11 -0.11 -3.94
CA GLU A 59 8.98 -1.06 -4.62
C GLU A 59 8.40 -2.46 -4.43
N LEU A 60 8.08 -3.11 -5.55
CA LEU A 60 7.58 -4.48 -5.57
C LEU A 60 8.74 -5.44 -5.85
N GLY A 61 8.99 -6.37 -4.94
CA GLY A 61 10.02 -7.40 -5.12
C GLY A 61 9.71 -8.37 -6.27
N GLU A 62 8.43 -8.52 -6.62
CA GLU A 62 7.94 -9.37 -7.71
C GLU A 62 6.77 -8.71 -8.46
N ALA A 63 6.48 -9.21 -9.66
CA ALA A 63 5.35 -8.71 -10.44
C ALA A 63 4.02 -9.20 -9.83
N LEU A 64 3.06 -8.29 -9.66
CA LEU A 64 1.69 -8.64 -9.26
C LEU A 64 0.77 -8.91 -10.45
N GLY A 65 1.21 -8.58 -11.67
CA GLY A 65 0.43 -8.78 -12.89
C GLY A 65 -0.77 -7.84 -12.97
N GLU A 66 -1.85 -8.28 -13.64
CA GLU A 66 -3.08 -7.51 -13.74
C GLU A 66 -3.76 -7.39 -12.36
N THR A 67 -3.76 -6.17 -11.84
CA THR A 67 -4.19 -5.86 -10.50
C THR A 67 -5.27 -4.78 -10.55
N ALA A 68 -6.39 -5.01 -9.87
CA ALA A 68 -7.40 -3.99 -9.66
C ALA A 68 -6.90 -3.01 -8.58
N LEU A 69 -6.83 -1.73 -8.93
CA LEU A 69 -6.44 -0.62 -8.08
C LEU A 69 -7.66 0.23 -7.76
N ALA A 70 -7.98 0.36 -6.47
CA ALA A 70 -9.00 1.28 -5.97
C ALA A 70 -8.39 2.28 -4.98
N VAL A 71 -8.48 3.57 -5.28
CA VAL A 71 -7.98 4.66 -4.44
C VAL A 71 -9.15 5.37 -3.77
N ARG A 72 -9.03 5.61 -2.46
CA ARG A 72 -10.01 6.32 -1.64
C ARG A 72 -9.41 7.54 -0.97
N ASP A 73 -10.23 8.56 -0.78
CA ASP A 73 -9.88 9.73 0.05
C ASP A 73 -9.94 9.41 1.55
N CYS A 74 -9.62 10.41 2.38
CA CYS A 74 -9.64 10.31 3.84
C CYS A 74 -11.04 10.09 4.44
N ARG A 75 -12.11 10.30 3.65
CA ARG A 75 -13.49 10.03 4.03
C ARG A 75 -13.95 8.64 3.53
N GLY A 76 -13.05 7.87 2.92
CA GLY A 76 -13.35 6.56 2.34
C GLY A 76 -14.07 6.62 0.99
N ARG A 77 -14.22 7.79 0.36
CA ARG A 77 -14.86 7.92 -0.95
C ARG A 77 -13.92 7.44 -2.03
N LEU A 78 -14.43 6.65 -2.97
CA LEU A 78 -13.67 6.18 -4.13
C LEU A 78 -13.37 7.37 -5.05
N VAL A 79 -12.09 7.66 -5.27
CA VAL A 79 -11.62 8.75 -6.15
C VAL A 79 -11.04 8.22 -7.46
N ARG A 80 -10.61 6.96 -7.49
CA ARG A 80 -10.09 6.29 -8.69
C ARG A 80 -10.28 4.79 -8.57
N GLU A 81 -10.68 4.16 -9.67
CA GLU A 81 -10.71 2.70 -9.82
C GLU A 81 -10.21 2.34 -11.23
N THR A 82 -9.23 1.46 -11.32
CA THR A 82 -8.60 1.06 -12.59
C THR A 82 -7.99 -0.32 -12.49
N SER A 83 -7.80 -1.01 -13.62
CA SER A 83 -6.80 -2.08 -13.70
C SER A 83 -5.41 -1.47 -13.96
N ALA A 84 -4.37 -2.06 -13.39
CA ALA A 84 -2.98 -1.75 -13.71
C ALA A 84 -2.18 -3.05 -13.80
N ASN A 85 -1.25 -3.13 -14.75
CA ASN A 85 -0.30 -4.22 -14.79
C ASN A 85 0.95 -3.82 -13.99
N LEU A 86 1.18 -4.46 -12.85
CA LEU A 86 2.26 -4.11 -11.93
C LEU A 86 3.41 -5.13 -12.05
N CYS A 87 4.51 -4.69 -12.64
CA CYS A 87 5.76 -5.47 -12.72
C CYS A 87 6.58 -5.37 -11.41
N ALA A 88 7.65 -6.15 -11.29
CA ALA A 88 8.64 -5.90 -10.24
C ALA A 88 9.30 -4.51 -10.42
N GLY A 89 9.73 -3.89 -9.32
CA GLY A 89 10.38 -2.58 -9.30
C GLY A 89 9.52 -1.45 -8.74
N LEU A 90 9.88 -0.21 -9.07
CA LEU A 90 9.29 1.01 -8.50
C LEU A 90 7.99 1.41 -9.21
N HIS A 91 6.94 1.64 -8.41
CA HIS A 91 5.65 2.15 -8.86
C HIS A 91 5.27 3.40 -8.08
N ARG A 92 4.88 4.43 -8.83
CA ARG A 92 4.25 5.62 -8.27
C ARG A 92 2.73 5.46 -8.29
N LEU A 93 2.10 5.62 -7.14
CA LEU A 93 0.66 5.62 -6.99
C LEU A 93 0.20 7.01 -6.55
N ASP A 94 -0.67 7.65 -7.33
CA ASP A 94 -1.30 8.89 -6.91
C ASP A 94 -2.41 8.56 -5.90
N VAL A 95 -2.08 8.74 -4.63
CA VAL A 95 -2.96 8.49 -3.48
C VAL A 95 -3.08 9.80 -2.71
N PRO A 96 -4.28 10.35 -2.53
CA PRO A 96 -4.45 11.63 -1.86
C PRO A 96 -3.92 11.58 -0.42
N PRO A 97 -3.59 12.74 0.17
CA PRO A 97 -3.22 12.84 1.58
C PRO A 97 -4.27 12.19 2.49
N ALA A 98 -3.84 11.45 3.50
CA ALA A 98 -4.71 10.67 4.39
C ALA A 98 -5.62 9.65 3.66
N GLY A 99 -5.34 9.35 2.39
CA GLY A 99 -6.09 8.40 1.57
C GLY A 99 -5.53 6.98 1.62
N SER A 100 -6.10 6.10 0.82
CA SER A 100 -5.62 4.72 0.69
C SER A 100 -5.71 4.21 -0.74
N ALA A 101 -4.81 3.29 -1.10
CA ALA A 101 -4.87 2.49 -2.30
C ALA A 101 -5.05 1.01 -1.93
N VAL A 102 -5.96 0.34 -2.61
CA VAL A 102 -6.20 -1.10 -2.46
C VAL A 102 -5.90 -1.76 -3.78
N LEU A 103 -4.95 -2.68 -3.76
CA LEU A 103 -4.47 -3.49 -4.86
C LEU A 103 -5.00 -4.92 -4.67
N ARG A 104 -5.74 -5.44 -5.65
CA ARG A 104 -6.26 -6.82 -5.65
C ARG A 104 -5.84 -7.54 -6.91
N GLN A 105 -5.09 -8.62 -6.75
CA GLN A 105 -4.68 -9.46 -7.89
C GLN A 105 -5.90 -10.16 -8.46
N ARG A 106 -6.06 -10.13 -9.79
CA ARG A 106 -7.01 -10.99 -10.49
C ARG A 106 -6.27 -12.28 -10.83
N ARG A 107 -6.56 -13.36 -10.08
CA ARG A 107 -6.08 -14.71 -10.41
C ARG A 107 -6.85 -15.28 -11.58
#